data_AF-A0A8J6HMT0-F1
#
_entry.id   AF-A0A8J6HMT0-F1
#
_cell.length_a   1.000
_cell.length_b   1.000
_cell.length_c   1.000
_cell.angle_alpha   90.00
_cell.angle_beta   90.00
_cell.angle_gamma   90.00
#
_symmetry.space_group_name_H-M   'P 1'
#
loop_
_entity.id
_entity.type
_entity.pdbx_description
1 polymer ?
#
loop_
_entity_poly.entity_id
_entity_poly.type
_entity_poly.pdbx_seq_one_letter_code
_entity_poly.pdbx_strand_id
1 'polypeptide(L)'
;METQLPLTNPQSCVQIDQALDLNNSDLIACVVLWKDGTKTRRFLVIDVLQLILVEPDTKRLGWGVAKLVGFLQDIEVTGDKDDSRCLHITIHRPLSGTTTNRVPLLSAKFVFDDNIRCMAAKQRLTKVSGFFVSSGLGKWGRILQK
;
A
#
# COMPACT_ATOMS: atom_id res chain seq x y z
N MET A 1 16.42 -28.82 11.90
CA MET A 1 15.13 -28.70 11.18
C MET A 1 15.14 -27.36 10.49
N GLU A 2 15.71 -27.34 9.29
CA GLU A 2 15.88 -26.12 8.50
C GLU A 2 14.69 -25.93 7.55
N THR A 3 14.47 -24.65 7.25
CA THR A 3 13.98 -24.12 5.98
C THR A 3 12.57 -24.50 5.55
N GLN A 4 11.64 -23.58 5.80
CA GLN A 4 10.74 -23.11 4.75
C GLN A 4 10.33 -21.67 5.07
N LEU A 5 11.02 -20.73 4.43
CA LEU A 5 10.47 -19.39 4.22
C LEU A 5 9.15 -19.60 3.45
N PRO A 6 8.01 -19.02 3.88
CA PRO A 6 6.76 -19.21 3.17
C PRO A 6 6.97 -18.68 1.75
N LEU A 7 7.01 -19.62 0.81
CA LEU A 7 7.02 -19.35 -0.61
C LEU A 7 5.87 -18.39 -0.89
N THR A 8 6.22 -17.20 -1.35
CA THR A 8 5.32 -16.15 -1.80
C THR A 8 4.38 -16.74 -2.85
N ASN A 9 3.24 -17.30 -2.44
CA ASN A 9 2.27 -17.87 -3.34
C ASN A 9 1.41 -16.72 -3.87
N PRO A 10 1.47 -16.37 -5.17
CA PRO A 10 0.67 -15.29 -5.74
C PRO A 10 -0.84 -15.52 -5.58
N GLN A 11 -1.26 -16.76 -5.34
CA GLN A 11 -2.64 -17.15 -5.02
C GLN A 11 -3.11 -16.65 -3.64
N SER A 12 -2.21 -16.16 -2.78
CA SER A 12 -2.54 -15.59 -1.48
C SER A 12 -2.89 -14.10 -1.55
N CYS A 13 -2.83 -13.48 -2.72
CA CYS A 13 -3.16 -12.07 -2.89
C CYS A 13 -4.65 -11.82 -2.66
N VAL A 14 -4.94 -10.77 -1.91
CA VAL A 14 -6.31 -10.31 -1.66
C VAL A 14 -6.90 -9.80 -2.97
N GLN A 15 -8.14 -10.21 -3.24
CA GLN A 15 -8.91 -9.74 -4.39
C GLN A 15 -9.90 -8.65 -3.99
N ILE A 16 -10.34 -7.85 -4.96
CA ILE A 16 -11.45 -6.90 -4.75
C ILE A 16 -12.70 -7.70 -4.36
N ASP A 17 -13.48 -7.13 -3.43
CA ASP A 17 -14.67 -7.72 -2.81
C ASP A 17 -14.43 -8.99 -1.97
N GLN A 18 -13.17 -9.38 -1.78
CA GLN A 18 -12.82 -10.43 -0.83
C GLN A 18 -13.00 -9.95 0.61
N ALA A 19 -13.55 -10.84 1.45
CA ALA A 19 -13.63 -10.63 2.87
C ALA A 19 -12.33 -11.01 3.59
N LEU A 20 -11.94 -10.19 4.57
CA LEU A 20 -10.69 -10.26 5.31
C LEU A 20 -10.99 -10.28 6.79
N ASP A 21 -10.33 -11.16 7.53
CA ASP A 21 -10.29 -11.10 9.00
C ASP A 21 -9.29 -10.02 9.43
N LEU A 22 -9.78 -9.01 10.13
CA LEU A 22 -9.02 -7.81 10.52
C LEU A 22 -8.64 -7.81 12.01
N ASN A 23 -8.97 -8.86 12.77
CA ASN A 23 -8.76 -8.88 14.23
C ASN A 23 -7.30 -8.68 14.66
N ASN A 24 -6.35 -9.13 13.85
CA ASN A 24 -4.90 -8.97 14.08
C ASN A 24 -4.23 -8.08 13.02
N SER A 25 -5.02 -7.33 12.27
CA SER A 25 -4.51 -6.47 11.20
C SER A 25 -4.22 -5.07 11.76
N ASP A 26 -3.08 -4.50 11.41
CA ASP A 26 -2.80 -3.09 11.68
C ASP A 26 -3.58 -2.21 10.71
N LEU A 27 -4.75 -1.76 11.16
CA LEU A 27 -5.65 -0.89 10.40
C LEU A 27 -5.25 0.58 10.56
N ILE A 28 -5.08 1.29 9.44
CA ILE A 28 -4.89 2.73 9.44
C ILE A 28 -6.14 3.40 8.87
N ALA A 29 -6.93 4.08 9.71
CA ALA A 29 -8.10 4.80 9.22
C ALA A 29 -7.69 6.02 8.37
N CYS A 30 -8.34 6.19 7.21
CA CYS A 30 -8.12 7.35 6.34
C CYS A 30 -9.38 7.70 5.54
N VAL A 31 -9.47 8.97 5.13
CA VAL A 31 -10.43 9.44 4.13
C VAL A 31 -9.72 9.47 2.77
N VAL A 32 -10.27 8.74 1.81
CA VAL A 32 -9.77 8.71 0.44
C VAL A 32 -10.56 9.71 -0.38
N LEU A 33 -9.83 10.68 -0.93
CA LEU A 33 -10.31 11.71 -1.84
C LEU A 33 -9.94 11.30 -3.26
N TRP A 34 -10.97 10.98 -4.03
CA TRP A 34 -10.85 10.54 -5.42
C TRP A 34 -10.81 11.74 -6.37
N LYS A 35 -10.31 11.53 -7.60
CA LYS A 35 -10.21 12.59 -8.62
C LYS A 35 -11.56 13.17 -9.04
N ASP A 36 -12.63 12.41 -8.92
CA ASP A 36 -14.01 12.84 -9.17
C ASP A 36 -14.58 13.71 -8.03
N GLY A 37 -13.80 13.96 -6.97
CA GLY A 37 -14.21 14.71 -5.79
C GLY A 37 -14.90 13.86 -4.72
N THR A 38 -15.13 12.58 -4.98
CA THR A 38 -15.76 11.66 -4.02
C THR A 38 -14.87 11.48 -2.80
N LYS A 39 -15.47 11.51 -1.61
CA LYS A 39 -14.79 11.33 -0.33
C LYS A 39 -15.33 10.08 0.35
N THR A 40 -14.45 9.13 0.66
CA THR A 40 -14.86 7.87 1.30
C THR A 40 -13.97 7.56 2.49
N ARG A 41 -14.57 7.25 3.64
CA ARG A 41 -13.82 6.76 4.81
C ARG A 41 -13.53 5.28 4.63
N ARG A 42 -12.28 4.89 4.78
CA ARG A 42 -11.78 3.52 4.60
C ARG A 42 -10.76 3.19 5.68
N PHE A 43 -10.50 1.90 5.87
CA PHE A 43 -9.30 1.45 6.57
C PHE A 43 -8.27 1.00 5.55
N LEU A 44 -7.05 1.46 5.71
CA LEU A 44 -5.90 1.04 4.94
C LEU A 44 -5.24 -0.14 5.67
N VAL A 45 -5.20 -1.28 5.00
CA VAL A 45 -4.41 -2.45 5.36
C VAL A 45 -3.21 -2.49 4.42
N ILE A 46 -2.02 -2.71 4.97
CA ILE A 46 -0.81 -2.89 4.18
C ILE A 46 -0.28 -4.29 4.50
N ASP A 47 -0.38 -5.17 3.53
CA ASP A 47 0.19 -6.50 3.56
C ASP A 47 1.61 -6.48 2.98
N VAL A 48 2.30 -7.62 2.97
CA VAL A 48 3.67 -7.78 2.46
C VAL A 48 3.80 -7.32 1.00
N LEU A 49 2.78 -7.57 0.18
CA LEU A 49 2.81 -7.27 -1.26
C LEU A 49 1.80 -6.22 -1.69
N GLN A 50 0.75 -5.96 -0.90
CA GLN A 50 -0.41 -5.20 -1.35
C GLN A 50 -0.82 -4.11 -0.36
N LEU A 51 -1.23 -2.97 -0.93
CA LEU A 51 -2.08 -2.00 -0.27
C LEU A 51 -3.54 -2.41 -0.51
N ILE A 52 -4.35 -2.41 0.54
CA ILE A 52 -5.76 -2.79 0.49
C ILE A 52 -6.57 -1.72 1.22
N LEU A 53 -7.58 -1.17 0.54
CA LEU A 53 -8.61 -0.36 1.19
C LEU A 53 -9.81 -1.23 1.53
N VAL A 54 -10.18 -1.25 2.80
CA VAL A 54 -11.31 -2.04 3.30
C VAL A 54 -12.43 -1.16 3.84
N GLU A 55 -13.67 -1.61 3.66
CA GLU A 55 -14.80 -1.23 4.51
C GLU A 55 -15.03 -2.29 5.59
N PRO A 56 -15.55 -1.90 6.76
CA PRO A 56 -16.02 -2.87 7.74
C PRO A 56 -17.18 -3.70 7.18
N ASP A 57 -17.17 -5.00 7.44
CA ASP A 57 -18.27 -5.90 7.10
C ASP A 57 -19.44 -5.66 8.07
N THR A 58 -20.62 -5.37 7.54
CA THR A 58 -21.82 -5.08 8.36
C THR A 58 -22.41 -6.31 9.03
N LYS A 59 -22.03 -7.52 8.58
CA LYS A 59 -22.55 -8.80 9.06
C LYS A 59 -21.58 -9.51 10.01
N ARG A 60 -20.29 -9.20 9.95
CA ARG A 60 -19.24 -9.87 10.72
C ARG A 60 -18.31 -8.87 11.41
N LEU A 61 -18.41 -8.80 12.73
CA LEU A 61 -17.50 -8.00 13.54
C LEU A 61 -16.06 -8.50 13.39
N GLY A 62 -15.11 -7.56 13.30
CA GLY A 62 -13.70 -7.87 13.08
C GLY A 62 -13.35 -8.22 11.63
N TRP A 63 -14.32 -8.22 10.70
CA TRP A 63 -14.06 -8.45 9.28
C TRP A 63 -14.20 -7.17 8.47
N GLY A 64 -13.57 -7.15 7.30
CA GLY A 64 -13.78 -6.12 6.29
C GLY A 64 -13.80 -6.67 4.88
N VAL A 65 -14.30 -5.87 3.95
CA VAL A 65 -14.39 -6.22 2.53
C VAL A 65 -13.44 -5.31 1.76
N ALA A 66 -12.54 -5.90 0.97
CA ALA A 66 -11.62 -5.16 0.12
C ALA A 66 -12.37 -4.41 -0.98
N LYS A 67 -12.16 -3.10 -1.10
CA LYS A 67 -12.75 -2.27 -2.17
C LYS A 67 -11.74 -1.75 -3.18
N LEU A 68 -10.48 -1.72 -2.78
CA LEU A 68 -9.38 -1.49 -3.70
C LEU A 68 -8.20 -2.32 -3.24
N VAL A 69 -7.49 -2.88 -4.20
CA VAL A 69 -6.24 -3.58 -3.99
C VAL A 69 -5.22 -3.06 -4.99
N GLY A 70 -3.99 -2.82 -4.55
CA GLY A 70 -2.87 -2.44 -5.40
C GLY A 70 -1.57 -3.06 -4.92
N PHE A 71 -0.71 -3.50 -5.84
CA PHE A 71 0.61 -4.02 -5.48
C PHE A 71 1.56 -2.90 -5.06
N LEU A 72 2.30 -3.11 -3.97
CA LEU A 72 3.23 -2.13 -3.42
C LEU A 72 4.41 -1.80 -4.36
N GLN A 73 4.73 -2.68 -5.32
CA GLN A 73 5.74 -2.43 -6.34
C GLN A 73 5.28 -1.40 -7.42
N ASP A 74 3.97 -1.30 -7.60
CA ASP A 74 3.33 -0.48 -8.64
C ASP A 74 2.76 0.83 -8.06
N ILE A 75 2.83 1.03 -6.74
CA ILE A 75 2.42 2.27 -6.10
C ILE A 75 3.55 3.30 -6.06
N GLU A 76 3.15 4.56 -6.17
CA GLU A 76 3.95 5.74 -5.89
C GLU A 76 3.27 6.52 -4.77
N VAL A 77 4.05 6.95 -3.79
CA VAL A 77 3.55 7.65 -2.61
C VAL A 77 4.31 8.94 -2.39
N THR A 78 3.60 10.05 -2.41
CA THR A 78 4.15 11.40 -2.22
C THR A 78 3.45 12.07 -1.05
N GLY A 79 4.22 12.68 -0.15
CA GLY A 79 3.64 13.47 0.94
C GLY A 79 3.13 14.82 0.44
N ASP A 80 2.03 15.31 1.01
CA ASP A 80 1.58 16.67 0.78
C ASP A 80 2.45 17.65 1.58
N LYS A 81 2.93 18.71 0.94
CA LYS A 81 3.80 19.73 1.55
C LYS A 81 3.03 20.72 2.41
N ASP A 82 1.74 20.91 2.11
CA ASP A 82 0.87 21.88 2.76
C ASP A 82 0.04 21.23 3.89
N ASP A 83 -0.15 19.91 3.84
CA ASP A 83 -0.83 19.14 4.88
C ASP A 83 -0.07 17.85 5.26
N SER A 84 0.59 17.87 6.41
CA SER A 84 1.35 16.72 6.94
C SER A 84 0.51 15.46 7.20
N ARG A 85 -0.83 15.55 7.18
CA ARG A 85 -1.73 14.41 7.33
C ARG A 85 -2.16 13.81 6.00
N CYS A 86 -1.61 14.27 4.89
CA CYS A 86 -2.02 13.88 3.56
C CYS A 86 -0.93 13.15 2.79
N LEU A 87 -1.30 12.05 2.14
CA LEU A 87 -0.48 11.34 1.16
C LEU A 87 -1.21 11.30 -0.18
N HIS A 88 -0.49 11.60 -1.25
CA HIS A 88 -0.93 11.35 -2.62
C HIS A 88 -0.42 9.97 -3.03
N ILE A 89 -1.35 9.07 -3.33
CA ILE A 89 -1.04 7.70 -3.74
C ILE A 89 -1.49 7.51 -5.17
N THR A 90 -0.58 7.04 -6.02
CA THR A 90 -0.83 6.71 -7.42
C THR A 90 -0.47 5.26 -7.66
N ILE A 91 -1.40 4.49 -8.24
CA ILE A 91 -1.19 3.10 -8.65
C ILE A 91 -0.95 3.09 -10.15
N HIS A 92 0.19 2.57 -10.56
CA HIS A 92 0.59 2.48 -11.96
C HIS A 92 0.21 1.12 -12.55
N ARG A 93 0.09 1.07 -13.88
CA ARG A 93 -0.09 -0.20 -14.58
C ARG A 93 1.19 -1.03 -14.42
N PRO A 94 1.09 -2.34 -14.10
CA PRO A 94 2.26 -3.22 -14.05
C PRO A 94 2.96 -3.22 -15.41
N LEU A 95 4.28 -3.03 -15.42
CA LEU A 95 5.05 -2.96 -16.66
C LEU A 95 4.98 -4.31 -17.38
N SER A 96 4.27 -4.34 -18.50
CA SER A 96 4.23 -5.47 -19.42
C SER A 96 4.90 -5.04 -20.73
N GLY A 97 6.21 -5.29 -20.86
CA GLY A 97 6.98 -4.97 -22.07
C GLY A 97 7.75 -3.64 -22.03
N THR A 98 8.61 -3.47 -23.05
CA THR A 98 9.77 -2.55 -23.19
C THR A 98 9.54 -1.04 -23.07
N THR A 99 8.36 -0.60 -22.64
CA THR A 99 8.00 0.81 -22.47
C THR A 99 8.30 1.28 -21.05
N THR A 100 9.22 2.23 -20.92
CA THR A 100 9.67 2.82 -19.65
C THR A 100 8.65 3.75 -18.98
N ASN A 101 7.49 3.99 -19.61
CA ASN A 101 6.46 4.92 -19.11
C ASN A 101 5.40 4.19 -18.27
N ARG A 102 5.46 4.38 -16.94
CA ARG A 102 4.41 3.94 -16.01
C ARG A 102 3.16 4.80 -16.22
N VAL A 103 2.09 4.19 -16.72
CA VAL A 103 0.79 4.86 -16.90
C VAL A 103 0.01 4.77 -15.59
N PRO A 104 -0.44 5.89 -14.99
CA PRO A 104 -1.22 5.86 -13.76
C PRO A 104 -2.62 5.31 -14.04
N LEU A 105 -2.98 4.21 -13.39
CA LEU A 105 -4.32 3.64 -13.44
C LEU A 105 -5.28 4.37 -12.51
N LEU A 106 -4.77 4.74 -11.34
CA LEU A 106 -5.58 5.28 -10.26
C LEU A 106 -4.72 6.24 -9.43
N SER A 107 -5.29 7.36 -9.01
CA SER A 107 -4.61 8.31 -8.15
C SER A 107 -5.62 8.98 -7.23
N ALA A 108 -5.29 9.02 -5.95
CA ALA A 108 -6.17 9.52 -4.91
C ALA A 108 -5.34 10.14 -3.77
N LYS A 109 -5.95 11.10 -3.06
CA LYS A 109 -5.37 11.73 -1.88
C LYS A 109 -5.94 11.07 -0.62
N PHE A 110 -5.06 10.51 0.19
CA PHE A 110 -5.38 9.85 1.44
C PHE A 110 -5.14 10.84 2.57
N VAL A 111 -6.20 11.16 3.31
CA VAL A 111 -6.17 12.06 4.46
C VAL A 111 -6.30 11.23 5.72
N PHE A 112 -5.30 11.30 6.59
CA PHE A 112 -5.26 10.57 7.85
C PHE A 112 -5.76 11.45 9.00
N ASP A 113 -6.22 10.83 10.09
CA ASP A 113 -6.72 11.57 11.25
C ASP A 113 -5.60 12.43 11.88
N ASP A 114 -4.38 11.91 11.91
CA ASP A 114 -3.20 12.53 12.51
C ASP A 114 -1.91 12.25 11.71
N ASN A 115 -0.84 12.98 12.05
CA ASN A 115 0.46 12.89 11.38
C ASN A 115 1.20 11.58 11.69
N ILE A 116 0.98 10.94 12.83
CA ILE A 116 1.61 9.65 13.20
C ILE A 116 1.07 8.56 12.27
N ARG A 117 -0.25 8.52 12.05
CA ARG A 117 -0.91 7.58 11.12
C ARG A 117 -0.46 7.80 9.68
N CYS A 118 -0.39 9.06 9.24
CA CYS A 118 0.14 9.42 7.93
C CYS A 118 1.57 8.91 7.75
N MET A 119 2.44 9.18 8.72
CA MET A 119 3.84 8.75 8.68
C MET A 119 3.98 7.23 8.74
N ALA A 120 3.18 6.53 9.55
CA ALA A 120 3.17 5.07 9.63
C ALA A 120 2.76 4.45 8.28
N ALA A 121 1.71 4.97 7.64
CA ALA A 121 1.30 4.53 6.31
C ALA A 121 2.43 4.77 5.30
N LYS A 122 2.97 6.00 5.25
CA LYS A 122 4.06 6.36 4.34
C LYS A 122 5.26 5.42 4.48
N GLN A 123 5.72 5.17 5.71
CA GLN A 123 6.87 4.30 5.96
C GLN A 123 6.64 2.88 5.45
N ARG A 124 5.45 2.31 5.66
CA ARG A 124 5.13 0.96 5.20
C ARG A 124 5.04 0.87 3.69
N LEU A 125 4.43 1.87 3.05
CA LEU A 125 4.29 1.91 1.59
C LEU A 125 5.64 2.14 0.90
N THR A 126 6.49 3.05 1.39
CA THR A 126 7.77 3.37 0.76
C THR A 126 8.85 2.30 1.02
N LYS A 127 8.86 1.62 2.17
CA LYS A 127 9.85 0.56 2.46
C LYS A 127 9.83 -0.57 1.43
N VAL A 128 8.65 -0.91 0.92
CA VAL A 128 8.48 -2.00 -0.05
C VAL A 128 8.79 -1.52 -1.47
N SER A 129 8.36 -0.32 -1.85
CA SER A 129 8.70 0.26 -3.16
C SER A 129 10.20 0.53 -3.32
N GLY A 130 10.90 0.85 -2.21
CA GLY A 130 12.35 1.08 -2.18
C GLY A 130 13.20 -0.18 -2.33
N PHE A 131 12.65 -1.37 -2.07
CA PHE A 131 13.37 -2.63 -2.27
C PHE A 131 13.49 -2.99 -3.76
N PHE A 132 12.57 -2.51 -4.61
CA PHE A 132 12.64 -2.68 -6.07
C PHE A 132 13.30 -1.48 -6.79
N VAL A 133 13.36 -0.30 -6.14
CA VAL A 133 14.11 0.89 -6.61
C VAL A 133 15.52 0.92 -5.98
N SER A 134 16.16 -0.24 -5.82
CA SER A 134 17.58 -0.32 -5.43
C SER A 134 18.38 -1.28 -6.32
N SER A 135 18.04 -1.34 -7.61
CA SER A 135 18.98 -1.79 -8.66
C SER A 135 19.47 -0.62 -9.55
N GLY A 136 19.22 0.62 -9.13
CA GLY A 136 19.74 1.83 -9.78
C GLY A 136 20.42 2.76 -8.78
N LEU A 137 21.72 2.52 -8.54
CA LEU A 137 22.72 3.41 -7.92
C LEU A 137 22.45 3.98 -6.52
N GLY A 138 23.25 3.51 -5.55
CA GLY A 138 23.86 4.42 -4.56
C GLY A 138 23.61 4.10 -3.09
N LYS A 139 24.61 3.48 -2.45
CA LYS A 139 24.85 3.45 -0.99
C LYS A 139 24.01 2.47 -0.15
N TRP A 140 24.15 1.17 -0.43
CA TRP A 140 24.19 0.14 0.62
C TRP A 140 25.43 -0.74 0.43
N GLY A 141 26.58 -0.08 0.45
CA GLY A 141 27.91 -0.70 0.44
C GLY A 141 28.70 -0.22 1.64
N ARG A 142 28.15 -0.40 2.84
CA ARG A 142 28.90 -0.28 4.09
C ARG A 142 28.15 -1.02 5.20
N ILE A 143 28.35 -2.33 5.25
CA ILE A 143 28.38 -3.23 6.42
C ILE A 143 28.44 -4.63 5.81
N LEU A 144 29.67 -5.13 5.66
CA LEU A 144 30.13 -6.52 5.47
C LEU A 144 31.39 -6.52 4.60
N GLN A 145 32.46 -5.95 5.16
CA GLN A 145 33.83 -6.43 5.03
C GLN A 145 34.65 -5.74 6.12
N LYS A 146 34.57 -6.25 7.34
CA LYS A 146 35.71 -6.78 8.10
C LYS A 146 35.22 -7.40 9.40
#